data_AF-A0A522VCD3-F1
#
_entry.id   AF-A0A522VCD3-F1
#
_cell.length_a   1.000
_cell.length_b   1.000
_cell.length_c   1.000
_cell.angle_alpha   90.00
_cell.angle_beta   90.00
_cell.angle_gamma   90.00
#
_symmetry.space_group_name_H-M   'P 1'
#
loop_
_entity.id
_entity.type
_entity.pdbx_description
1 polymer ?
#
loop_
_entity_poly.entity_id
_entity_poly.type
_entity_poly.pdbx_seq_one_letter_code
_entity_poly.pdbx_strand_id
1 'polypeptide(L)'
;MIELRSRYRCPVGYSGHESTVSPSVMAGMMGACAVERHITLDRAMYGSDQAASLEKAGLESLVAQLRKIPLVAGDGCKRTTPGEEAVARKLRYWL
;
A
#
# COMPACT_ATOMS: atom_id res chain seq x y z
N MET A 1 -2.56 -9.10 10.81
CA MET A 1 -2.30 -10.00 9.67
C MET A 1 -1.11 -10.92 9.88
N ILE A 2 0.08 -10.39 10.21
CA ILE A 2 1.30 -11.19 10.48
C ILE A 2 1.01 -12.30 11.48
N GLU A 3 0.37 -11.95 12.61
CA GLU A 3 -0.03 -12.91 13.64
C GLU A 3 -0.98 -14.00 13.10
N LEU A 4 -2.02 -13.61 12.34
CA LEU A 4 -2.96 -14.56 11.74
C LEU A 4 -2.26 -15.52 10.78
N ARG A 5 -1.32 -15.02 9.98
CA ARG A 5 -0.55 -15.84 9.04
C ARG A 5 0.33 -16.85 9.78
N SER A 6 0.97 -16.41 10.86
CA SER A 6 1.81 -17.27 11.72
C SER A 6 0.98 -18.36 12.41
N ARG A 7 -0.14 -17.96 13.03
CA ARG A 7 -1.02 -18.84 13.80
C ARG A 7 -1.73 -19.89 12.94
N TYR A 8 -2.29 -19.48 11.80
CA TYR A 8 -3.17 -20.32 10.99
C TYR A 8 -2.52 -20.89 9.73
N ARG A 9 -1.29 -20.46 9.38
CA ARG A 9 -0.53 -20.95 8.22
C ARG A 9 -1.31 -20.94 6.90
N CYS A 10 -2.18 -19.95 6.72
CA CYS A 10 -3.00 -19.78 5.52
C CYS A 10 -2.80 -18.41 4.86
N PRO A 11 -3.25 -18.20 3.61
CA PRO A 11 -3.33 -16.88 3.01
C PRO A 11 -4.19 -15.95 3.86
N VAL A 12 -3.70 -14.73 4.12
CA VAL A 12 -4.40 -13.71 4.92
C VAL A 12 -4.58 -12.46 4.06
N GLY A 13 -5.82 -12.03 3.88
CA GLY A 13 -6.17 -10.77 3.24
C GLY A 13 -6.53 -9.68 4.26
N TYR A 14 -6.94 -8.52 3.73
CA TYR A 14 -7.46 -7.39 4.49
C TYR A 14 -8.80 -6.95 3.90
N SER A 15 -9.83 -6.84 4.74
CA SER A 15 -11.09 -6.18 4.38
C SER A 15 -11.23 -4.92 5.23
N GLY A 16 -11.36 -3.78 4.57
CA GLY A 16 -11.33 -2.47 5.20
C GLY A 16 -12.67 -1.75 5.11
N HIS A 17 -13.02 -1.02 6.17
CA HIS A 17 -14.22 -0.16 6.26
C HIS A 17 -13.88 1.31 6.57
N GLU A 18 -12.61 1.68 6.43
CA GLU A 18 -12.14 3.06 6.58
C GLU A 18 -12.56 3.95 5.41
N SER A 19 -12.48 5.28 5.53
CA SER A 19 -12.79 6.22 4.42
C SER A 19 -11.61 6.45 3.46
N THR A 20 -10.40 6.19 3.94
CA THR A 20 -9.11 6.46 3.27
C THR A 20 -8.49 5.18 2.73
N VAL A 21 -7.56 5.29 1.78
CA VAL A 21 -6.89 4.11 1.19
C VAL A 21 -5.68 3.61 1.98
N SER A 22 -5.17 4.39 2.95
CA SER A 22 -3.89 4.10 3.61
C SER A 22 -3.83 2.78 4.37
N PRO A 23 -4.85 2.32 5.12
CA PRO A 23 -4.77 1.03 5.82
C PRO A 23 -4.70 -0.15 4.84
N SER A 24 -5.46 -0.08 3.75
CA SER A 24 -5.42 -1.05 2.65
C SER A 24 -4.05 -1.12 1.97
N VAL A 25 -3.38 0.02 1.77
CA VAL A 25 -2.01 0.07 1.21
C VAL A 25 -0.99 -0.52 2.19
N MET A 26 -1.08 -0.18 3.47
CA MET A 26 -0.24 -0.77 4.52
C MET A 26 -0.45 -2.28 4.60
N ALA A 27 -1.68 -2.74 4.42
CA ALA A 27 -1.98 -4.16 4.39
C ALA A 27 -1.30 -4.86 3.20
N GLY A 28 -1.38 -4.26 2.00
CA GLY A 28 -0.63 -4.73 0.83
C GLY A 28 0.88 -4.81 1.10
N MET A 29 1.47 -3.79 1.73
CA MET A 29 2.89 -3.76 2.09
C MET A 29 3.27 -4.87 3.09
N MET A 30 2.36 -5.20 4.01
CA MET A 30 2.53 -6.32 4.97
C MET A 30 2.25 -7.70 4.36
N GLY A 31 2.01 -7.79 3.06
CA GLY A 31 1.83 -9.06 2.34
C GLY A 31 0.42 -9.63 2.38
N ALA A 32 -0.60 -8.78 2.52
CA ALA A 32 -1.99 -9.21 2.33
C ALA A 32 -2.16 -9.84 0.94
N CYS A 33 -2.73 -11.05 0.88
CA CYS A 33 -2.93 -11.75 -0.41
C CYS A 33 -4.17 -11.25 -1.17
N ALA A 34 -5.08 -10.56 -0.50
CA ALA A 34 -6.27 -9.94 -1.05
C ALA A 34 -6.60 -8.68 -0.26
N VAL A 35 -7.17 -7.68 -0.94
CA VAL A 35 -7.68 -6.45 -0.34
C VAL A 35 -9.13 -6.28 -0.79
N GLU A 36 -10.05 -6.15 0.16
CA GLU A 36 -11.48 -5.95 -0.06
C GLU A 36 -11.92 -4.58 0.45
N ARG A 37 -12.74 -3.90 -0.35
CA ARG A 37 -13.24 -2.55 -0.08
C ARG A 37 -14.63 -2.37 -0.66
N HIS A 38 -15.49 -1.66 0.06
CA HIS A 38 -16.74 -1.18 -0.48
C HIS A 38 -16.48 -0.04 -1.47
N ILE A 39 -17.27 0.00 -2.53
CA ILE A 39 -17.23 1.06 -3.54
C ILE A 39 -18.60 1.73 -3.64
N THR A 40 -18.60 3.01 -3.99
CA THR A 40 -19.83 3.78 -4.22
C THR A 40 -19.69 4.72 -5.41
N LEU A 41 -20.82 5.15 -5.94
CA LEU A 41 -20.88 6.21 -6.95
C LEU A 41 -20.76 7.60 -6.30
N ASP A 42 -21.33 7.76 -5.10
CA ASP A 42 -21.32 9.00 -4.32
C ASP A 42 -21.51 8.67 -2.83
N ARG A 43 -20.59 9.17 -2.00
CA ARG A 43 -20.57 8.92 -0.54
C ARG A 43 -21.74 9.55 0.21
N ALA A 44 -22.43 10.51 -0.38
CA ALA A 44 -23.62 11.16 0.18
C ALA A 44 -24.93 10.40 -0.12
N MET A 45 -24.88 9.31 -0.89
CA MET A 45 -26.05 8.48 -1.16
C MET A 45 -26.63 7.87 0.11
N TYR A 46 -27.89 7.45 0.04
CA TYR A 46 -28.55 6.70 1.11
C TYR A 46 -27.88 5.33 1.33
N GLY A 47 -27.63 5.00 2.59
CA GLY A 47 -27.05 3.74 3.04
C GLY A 47 -25.92 3.95 4.05
N SER A 48 -25.83 3.09 5.06
CA SER A 48 -24.85 3.20 6.15
C SER A 48 -23.40 3.14 5.68
N ASP A 49 -23.14 2.39 4.59
CA ASP A 49 -21.78 2.12 4.13
C ASP A 49 -21.26 3.14 3.11
N GLN A 50 -22.13 4.02 2.61
CA GLN A 50 -21.79 4.96 1.54
C GLN A 50 -20.67 5.90 1.98
N ALA A 51 -20.80 6.47 3.18
CA ALA A 51 -19.84 7.42 3.73
C ALA A 51 -18.44 6.83 3.90
N ALA A 52 -18.31 5.51 4.14
CA ALA A 52 -17.03 4.81 4.29
C ALA A 52 -16.45 4.27 2.97
N SER A 53 -17.30 4.05 1.96
CA SER A 53 -16.92 3.44 0.69
C SER A 53 -15.98 4.30 -0.15
N LEU A 54 -15.29 3.66 -1.11
CA LEU A 54 -14.46 4.35 -2.09
C LEU A 54 -15.27 4.74 -3.33
N GLU A 55 -15.24 6.01 -3.68
CA GLU A 55 -15.62 6.44 -5.02
C GLU A 55 -14.56 6.05 -6.05
N LYS A 56 -14.86 6.24 -7.34
CA LYS A 56 -13.97 5.92 -8.47
C LYS A 56 -12.52 6.37 -8.24
N ALA A 57 -12.31 7.63 -7.86
CA ALA A 57 -10.98 8.19 -7.62
C ALA A 57 -10.25 7.48 -6.47
N GLY A 58 -10.96 7.12 -5.41
CA GLY A 58 -10.43 6.36 -4.28
C GLY A 58 -10.00 4.95 -4.69
N LEU A 59 -10.84 4.26 -5.48
CA LEU A 59 -10.53 2.93 -6.01
C LEU A 59 -9.31 2.96 -6.94
N GLU A 60 -9.25 3.92 -7.87
CA GLU A 60 -8.13 4.10 -8.79
C GLU A 60 -6.83 4.37 -8.03
N SER A 61 -6.88 5.24 -7.02
CA SER A 61 -5.75 5.54 -6.14
C SER A 61 -5.28 4.30 -5.37
N LEU A 62 -6.20 3.51 -4.82
CA LEU A 62 -5.88 2.28 -4.11
C LEU A 62 -5.17 1.28 -5.03
N VAL A 63 -5.76 1.00 -6.20
CA VAL A 63 -5.20 0.05 -7.17
C VAL A 63 -3.83 0.52 -7.66
N ALA A 64 -3.68 1.81 -7.97
CA ALA A 64 -2.40 2.38 -8.40
C ALA A 64 -1.32 2.24 -7.33
N GLN A 65 -1.65 2.49 -6.06
CA GLN A 65 -0.71 2.34 -4.95
C GLN A 65 -0.34 0.87 -4.71
N LEU A 66 -1.32 -0.04 -4.66
CA LEU A 66 -1.07 -1.47 -4.46
C LEU A 66 -0.18 -2.05 -5.57
N ARG A 67 -0.39 -1.66 -6.83
CA ARG A 67 0.45 -2.10 -7.96
C ARG A 67 1.87 -1.56 -7.92
N LYS A 68 2.12 -0.43 -7.25
CA LYS A 68 3.46 0.13 -7.08
C LYS A 68 4.26 -0.61 -6.01
N ILE A 69 3.61 -1.27 -5.05
CA ILE A 69 4.26 -1.92 -3.90
C ILE A 69 5.46 -2.78 -4.30
N PRO A 70 5.37 -3.71 -5.28
CA PRO A 70 6.52 -4.54 -5.65
C PRO A 70 7.71 -3.74 -6.17
N LEU A 71 7.47 -2.58 -6.79
CA LEU A 71 8.52 -1.69 -7.29
C LEU A 71 9.16 -0.87 -6.16
N VAL A 72 8.37 -0.34 -5.22
CA VAL A 72 8.87 0.51 -4.14
C VAL A 72 9.44 -0.26 -2.94
N ALA A 73 8.94 -1.47 -2.67
CA ALA A 73 9.44 -2.29 -1.57
C ALA A 73 10.88 -2.77 -1.82
N GLY A 74 11.25 -2.94 -3.09
CA GLY A 74 12.55 -3.48 -3.47
C GLY A 74 12.75 -4.90 -2.95
N ASP A 75 14.02 -5.29 -2.82
CA ASP A 75 14.44 -6.63 -2.39
C ASP A 75 15.19 -6.62 -1.03
N GLY A 76 15.20 -5.48 -0.34
CA GLY A 76 15.93 -5.30 0.92
C GLY A 76 17.45 -5.17 0.77
N CYS A 77 17.99 -5.25 -0.45
CA CYS A 77 19.42 -5.09 -0.71
C CYS A 77 19.73 -3.65 -1.09
N LYS A 78 20.39 -2.90 -0.19
CA LYS A 78 20.86 -1.55 -0.48
C LYS A 78 21.89 -1.57 -1.61
N ARG A 79 21.67 -0.73 -2.63
CA ARG A 79 22.59 -0.51 -3.75
C ARG A 79 22.80 0.98 -3.94
N THR A 80 24.00 1.37 -4.35
CA THR A 80 24.29 2.72 -4.80
C THR A 80 24.11 2.78 -6.32
N THR A 81 23.42 3.81 -6.79
CA THR A 81 23.33 4.11 -8.21
C THR A 81 24.52 4.96 -8.64
N PRO A 82 24.92 4.92 -9.94
CA PRO A 82 25.98 5.80 -10.44
C PRO A 82 25.74 7.29 -10.18
N GLY A 83 24.46 7.71 -10.19
CA GLY A 83 24.05 9.07 -9.85
C GLY A 83 24.29 9.41 -8.37
N GLU A 84 23.91 8.49 -7.46
CA GLU A 84 24.19 8.65 -6.03
C GLU A 84 25.69 8.68 -5.73
N GLU A 85 26.51 7.89 -6.42
CA GLU A 85 27.97 7.88 -6.26
C GLU A 85 28.62 9.19 -6.71
N ALA A 86 28.16 9.76 -7.82
CA ALA A 86 28.62 11.06 -8.28
C ALA A 86 28.30 12.17 -7.26
N VAL A 87 27.10 12.15 -6.67
CA VAL A 87 26.70 13.09 -5.62
C VAL A 87 27.48 12.86 -4.33
N ALA A 88 27.66 11.60 -3.93
CA ALA A 88 28.41 11.23 -2.73
C ALA A 88 29.86 11.73 -2.78
N ARG A 89 30.54 11.65 -3.94
CA ARG A 89 31.89 12.21 -4.11
C ARG A 89 31.96 13.73 -3.95
N LYS A 90 30.93 14.47 -4.38
CA LYS A 90 30.87 15.92 -4.22
C LYS A 90 30.62 16.34 -2.77
N LEU A 91 29.82 15.56 -2.03
CA LEU A 91 29.34 15.94 -0.70
C LEU A 91 30.19 15.38 0.45
N ARG A 92 31.02 14.37 0.21
CA ARG A 92 31.90 13.79 1.23
C ARG A 92 33.25 14.49 1.19
N TYR A 93 33.56 15.21 2.27
CA TYR A 93 34.76 16.03 2.39
C TYR A 93 36.08 15.26 2.60
N TRP A 94 36.00 13.98 3.01
CA TRP A 94 37.16 13.21 3.52
C TRP A 94 37.30 11.81 2.87
N LEU A 95 36.78 11.61 1.66
CA LEU A 95 37.06 10.44 0.82
C LEU A 95 37.89 10.88 -0.39
#